data_AF-A0A7W8ME92-F1
#
_entry.id   AF-A0A7W8ME92-F1
#
_cell.length_a   1.000
_cell.length_b   1.000
_cell.length_c   1.000
_cell.angle_alpha   90.00
_cell.angle_beta   90.00
_cell.angle_gamma   90.00
#
_symmetry.space_group_name_H-M   'P 1'
#
loop_
_entity.id
_entity.type
_entity.pdbx_description
1 polymer ?
#
loop_
_entity_poly.entity_id
_entity_poly.type
_entity_poly.pdbx_seq_one_letter_code
_entity_poly.pdbx_strand_id
1 'polypeptide(L)'
;MAILSGLAVYFVIWWLTLFAVLPIGLRTQDEEQEVVPGTVASAPARFRALRIFLTTTIVSGLIYGAWYVAGAYFGIGFNDLPVIMPGLEPKA
;
A
#
# COMPACT_ATOMS: atom_id res chain seq x y z
N MET A 1 12.89 -15.35 -13.75
CA MET A 1 11.78 -15.75 -12.85
C MET A 1 11.74 -14.92 -11.57
N ALA A 2 12.81 -14.79 -10.78
CA ALA A 2 12.79 -14.03 -9.51
C ALA A 2 12.46 -12.53 -9.62
N ILE A 3 12.92 -11.84 -10.68
CA ILE A 3 12.65 -10.40 -10.89
C ILE A 3 11.16 -10.12 -11.09
N LEU A 4 10.48 -10.96 -11.89
CA LEU A 4 9.04 -10.86 -12.11
C LEU A 4 8.25 -11.08 -10.81
N SER A 5 8.64 -12.06 -10.00
CA SER A 5 8.01 -12.31 -8.70
C SER A 5 8.20 -11.13 -7.74
N GLY A 6 9.40 -10.55 -7.67
CA GLY A 6 9.65 -9.36 -6.84
C GLY A 6 8.83 -8.15 -7.30
N LEU A 7 8.74 -7.93 -8.61
CA LEU A 7 7.94 -6.84 -9.18
C LEU A 7 6.44 -7.04 -8.93
N ALA A 8 5.94 -8.29 -8.99
CA ALA A 8 4.56 -8.61 -8.66
C ALA A 8 4.23 -8.31 -7.20
N VAL A 9 5.11 -8.68 -6.26
CA VAL A 9 4.93 -8.36 -4.83
C VAL A 9 4.93 -6.85 -4.60
N TYR A 10 5.89 -6.13 -5.19
CA TYR A 10 5.92 -4.67 -5.12
C TYR A 10 4.65 -4.05 -5.69
N PHE A 11 4.14 -4.55 -6.82
CA PHE A 11 2.92 -4.05 -7.45
C PHE A 11 1.69 -4.25 -6.55
N VAL A 12 1.56 -5.41 -5.89
CA VAL A 12 0.49 -5.65 -4.92
C VAL A 12 0.58 -4.68 -3.73
N ILE A 13 1.77 -4.51 -3.15
CA ILE A 13 2.00 -3.56 -2.05
C ILE A 13 1.66 -2.13 -2.50
N TRP A 14 2.09 -1.74 -3.69
CA TRP A 14 1.81 -0.43 -4.27
C TRP A 14 0.30 -0.20 -4.44
N TRP A 15 -0.45 -1.18 -4.93
CA TRP A 15 -1.91 -1.10 -5.08
C TRP A 15 -2.62 -0.96 -3.73
N LEU A 16 -2.25 -1.77 -2.74
CA LEU A 16 -2.82 -1.65 -1.40
C LEU A 16 -2.53 -0.28 -0.78
N THR A 17 -1.30 0.21 -0.97
CA THR A 17 -0.88 1.53 -0.51
C THR A 17 -1.67 2.64 -1.20
N LEU A 18 -1.95 2.52 -2.50
CA LEU A 18 -2.74 3.51 -3.25
C LEU A 18 -4.11 3.70 -2.59
N PHE A 19 -4.82 2.60 -2.33
CA PHE A 19 -6.12 2.65 -1.67
C PHE A 19 -6.05 3.21 -0.25
N ALA A 20 -4.99 2.90 0.50
CA ALA A 20 -4.76 3.46 1.82
C ALA A 20 -4.48 4.98 1.80
N VAL A 21 -3.81 5.48 0.75
CA VAL A 21 -3.44 6.90 0.61
C VAL A 21 -4.58 7.76 0.07
N LEU A 22 -5.47 7.20 -0.77
CA LEU A 22 -6.61 7.95 -1.37
C LEU A 22 -7.46 8.78 -0.39
N PRO A 23 -7.86 8.30 0.79
CA PRO A 23 -8.66 9.11 1.72
C PRO A 23 -7.85 10.23 2.39
N ILE A 24 -6.51 10.18 2.34
CA ILE A 24 -5.66 11.13 3.04
C ILE A 24 -5.71 12.50 2.34
N GLY A 25 -6.31 13.48 3.01
CA GLY A 25 -6.42 14.84 2.49
C GLY A 25 -7.48 15.00 1.39
N LEU A 26 -8.46 14.08 1.34
CA LEU A 26 -9.68 14.27 0.56
C LEU A 26 -10.49 15.43 1.16
N ARG A 27 -10.88 16.36 0.30
CA ARG A 27 -11.89 17.38 0.58
C ARG A 27 -12.97 17.33 -0.48
N THR A 28 -14.23 17.32 -0.05
CA THR A 28 -15.39 17.24 -0.96
C THR A 28 -15.83 18.62 -1.42
N GLN A 29 -16.59 18.69 -2.53
CA GLN A 29 -17.18 19.95 -3.00
C GLN A 29 -18.16 20.55 -2.00
N ASP A 30 -18.89 19.71 -1.26
CA ASP A 30 -19.79 20.13 -0.18
C ASP A 30 -19.03 20.86 0.94
N GLU A 31 -17.87 20.35 1.32
CA GLU A 31 -16.98 20.97 2.32
C GLU A 31 -16.38 22.30 1.87
N GLU A 32 -16.23 22.53 0.55
CA GLU A 32 -15.76 23.80 -0.02
C GLU A 32 -16.91 24.76 -0.37
N GLN A 33 -18.17 24.38 -0.12
CA GLN A 33 -19.38 25.15 -0.46
C GLN A 33 -19.49 25.56 -1.94
N GLU A 34 -18.75 24.87 -2.82
CA GLU A 34 -18.70 25.11 -4.26
C GLU A 34 -19.01 23.80 -5.00
N VAL A 35 -20.30 23.50 -5.15
CA VAL A 35 -20.76 22.31 -5.90
C VAL A 35 -21.00 22.67 -7.36
N VAL A 36 -20.25 22.03 -8.27
CA VAL A 36 -20.38 22.23 -9.72
C VAL A 36 -21.68 21.57 -10.21
N PRO A 37 -22.57 22.29 -10.91
CA PRO A 37 -23.81 21.73 -11.43
C PRO A 37 -23.57 20.46 -12.27
N GLY A 38 -24.31 19.39 -11.99
CA GLY A 38 -24.15 18.08 -12.65
C GLY A 38 -23.11 17.16 -12.01
N THR A 39 -22.44 17.58 -10.93
CA THR A 39 -21.59 16.70 -10.11
C THR A 39 -22.26 16.37 -8.76
N VAL A 40 -21.80 15.31 -8.10
CA VAL A 40 -22.27 14.95 -6.76
C VAL A 40 -21.53 15.77 -5.71
N ALA A 41 -22.21 16.20 -4.64
CA ALA A 41 -21.62 17.01 -3.57
C ALA A 41 -20.43 16.32 -2.88
N SER A 42 -20.42 14.99 -2.84
CA SER A 42 -19.32 14.16 -2.32
C SER A 42 -18.11 14.04 -3.25
N ALA A 43 -18.16 14.61 -4.46
CA ALA A 43 -17.04 14.59 -5.38
C ALA A 43 -15.84 15.32 -4.78
N PRO A 44 -14.60 14.87 -5.03
CA PRO A 44 -13.41 15.60 -4.61
C PRO A 44 -13.40 17.00 -5.21
N ALA A 45 -13.21 18.03 -4.39
CA ALA A 45 -13.10 19.41 -4.88
C ALA A 45 -11.83 19.62 -5.73
N ARG A 46 -10.72 19.00 -5.32
CA ARG A 46 -9.43 19.07 -6.03
C ARG A 46 -8.71 17.73 -6.03
N PHE A 47 -8.73 17.03 -7.16
CA PHE A 47 -8.02 15.75 -7.29
C PHE A 47 -6.51 15.96 -7.52
N ARG A 48 -5.69 15.64 -6.51
CA ARG A 48 -4.23 15.82 -6.54
C ARG A 48 -3.50 14.55 -7.01
N ALA A 49 -3.78 14.12 -8.23
CA ALA A 49 -3.28 12.86 -8.79
C ALA A 49 -1.76 12.64 -8.61
N LEU A 50 -0.95 13.65 -8.95
CA LEU A 50 0.51 13.54 -8.87
C LEU A 50 1.00 13.35 -7.43
N ARG A 51 0.40 14.06 -6.46
CA ARG A 51 0.76 13.94 -5.05
C ARG A 51 0.40 12.56 -4.51
N ILE A 52 -0.76 12.03 -4.88
CA ILE A 52 -1.20 10.68 -4.50
C ILE A 52 -0.24 9.64 -5.08
N PHE A 53 0.10 9.73 -6.37
CA PHE A 53 1.02 8.82 -7.03
C PHE A 53 2.42 8.81 -6.39
N LEU A 54 2.99 9.99 -6.14
CA LEU A 54 4.30 10.12 -5.49
C LEU A 54 4.29 9.59 -4.06
N THR A 55 3.29 9.96 -3.27
CA THR A 55 3.16 9.48 -1.88
C THR A 55 3.01 7.96 -1.85
N THR A 56 2.17 7.41 -2.72
CA THR A 56 1.98 5.96 -2.85
C THR A 56 3.29 5.26 -3.17
N THR A 57 4.03 5.75 -4.16
CA THR A 57 5.29 5.14 -4.62
C THR A 57 6.36 5.18 -3.53
N ILE A 58 6.49 6.30 -2.81
CA ILE A 58 7.45 6.43 -1.71
C ILE A 58 7.08 5.47 -0.57
N VAL A 59 5.82 5.49 -0.13
CA VAL A 59 5.38 4.66 1.00
C VAL A 59 5.48 3.17 0.65
N SER A 60 5.03 2.74 -0.53
CA SER A 60 5.15 1.35 -0.96
C SER A 60 6.61 0.91 -1.12
N GLY A 61 7.46 1.81 -1.63
CA GLY A 61 8.91 1.58 -1.74
C GLY A 61 9.56 1.36 -0.38
N LEU A 62 9.18 2.15 0.63
CA LEU A 62 9.66 1.98 2.00
C LEU A 62 9.16 0.66 2.61
N ILE A 63 7.90 0.30 2.42
CA ILE A 63 7.34 -0.96 2.95
C ILE A 63 8.05 -2.16 2.32
N TYR A 64 8.15 -2.20 0.99
CA TYR A 64 8.84 -3.30 0.29
C TYR A 64 10.33 -3.35 0.62
N GLY A 65 10.99 -2.20 0.68
CA GLY A 65 12.40 -2.09 1.05
C GLY A 65 12.66 -2.56 2.48
N ALA A 66 11.81 -2.18 3.44
CA ALA A 66 11.91 -2.64 4.81
C ALA A 66 11.73 -4.16 4.93
N TRP A 67 10.74 -4.73 4.24
CA TRP A 67 10.52 -6.17 4.19
C TRP A 67 11.71 -6.91 3.57
N TYR A 68 12.23 -6.41 2.45
CA TYR A 68 13.39 -6.99 1.79
C TYR A 68 14.64 -6.95 2.70
N VAL A 69 14.89 -5.83 3.36
CA VAL A 69 16.02 -5.67 4.28
C VAL A 69 15.88 -6.58 5.51
N ALA A 70 14.67 -6.70 6.08
CA ALA A 70 14.38 -7.59 7.19
C ALA A 70 14.71 -9.06 6.85
N GLY A 71 14.28 -9.53 5.67
CA GLY A 71 14.57 -10.90 5.24
C GLY A 71 16.03 -11.12 4.84
N ALA A 72 16.64 -10.19 4.09
CA ALA A 72 17.96 -10.38 3.51
C ALA A 72 19.12 -10.18 4.50
N TYR A 73 18.97 -9.24 5.45
CA TYR A 73 20.05 -8.88 6.38
C TYR A 73 19.79 -9.33 7.81
N PHE A 74 18.54 -9.24 8.29
CA PHE A 74 18.20 -9.61 9.65
C PHE A 74 17.76 -11.07 9.78
N GLY A 75 17.61 -11.78 8.66
CA GLY A 75 17.17 -13.18 8.63
C GLY A 75 15.72 -13.38 9.08
N ILE A 76 14.97 -12.29 9.25
CA ILE A 76 13.59 -12.33 9.75
C ILE A 76 12.70 -12.86 8.62
N GLY A 77 12.22 -14.08 8.79
CA GLY A 77 11.38 -14.77 7.83
C GLY A 77 10.13 -15.35 8.44
N PHE A 78 9.30 -15.96 7.60
CA PHE A 78 8.11 -16.68 8.05
C PHE A 78 8.43 -17.85 8.99
N ASN A 79 9.66 -18.37 8.93
CA ASN A 79 10.12 -19.48 9.78
C ASN A 79 10.35 -19.07 11.24
N ASP A 80 10.46 -17.77 11.53
CA ASP A 80 10.66 -17.26 12.89
C ASP A 80 9.33 -17.05 13.63
N LEU A 81 8.20 -17.26 12.95
CA LEU A 81 6.90 -17.15 13.56
C LEU A 81 6.68 -18.31 14.54
N PRO A 82 6.23 -18.05 15.78
CA PRO A 82 5.93 -19.11 16.72
C PRO A 82 4.79 -19.96 16.17
N VAL A 83 4.97 -21.28 16.19
CA VAL A 83 3.92 -22.23 15.78
C VAL A 83 2.80 -22.17 16.80
N ILE A 84 1.71 -21.50 16.44
CA ILE A 84 0.54 -21.33 17.32
C ILE A 84 -0.26 -22.65 17.43
N MET A 85 -0.19 -23.50 16.41
CA MET A 85 -0.97 -24.74 16.33
C MET A 85 -0.07 -25.98 16.45
N PRO A 86 -0.23 -26.80 17.50
CA PRO A 86 0.48 -28.07 17.62
C PRO A 86 0.10 -29.01 16.46
N GLY A 87 1.07 -29.46 15.66
CA GLY A 87 0.88 -30.41 14.56
C GLY A 87 1.21 -29.91 13.15
N LEU A 88 1.58 -28.63 12.97
CA LEU A 88 2.15 -28.12 11.72
C LEU A 88 3.68 -28.25 11.74
N GLU A 89 4.19 -29.48 11.70
CA GLU A 89 5.63 -29.70 11.52
C GLU A 89 5.99 -29.51 10.04
N PRO A 90 6.97 -28.64 9.70
CA PRO A 90 7.50 -28.58 8.35
C PRO A 90 8.21 -29.90 8.06
N LYS A 91 7.73 -30.67 7.07
CA LYS A 91 8.52 -31.79 6.54
C LYS A 91 9.75 -31.21 5.84
N ALA A 92 10.92 -31.52 6.39
CA ALA A 92 12.22 -31.26 5.79
C ALA A 92 12.34 -31.85 4.38
#